data_AF-A0A938W1Y7-F1
#
_entry.id   AF-A0A938W1Y7-F1
#
_cell.length_a   1.000
_cell.length_b   1.000
_cell.length_c   1.000
_cell.angle_alpha   90.00
_cell.angle_beta   90.00
_cell.angle_gamma   90.00
#
_symmetry.space_group_name_H-M   'P 1'
#
loop_
_entity.id
_entity.type
_entity.pdbx_description
1 polymer ?
#
loop_
_entity_poly.entity_id
_entity_poly.type
_entity_poly.pdbx_seq_one_letter_code
_entity_poly.pdbx_strand_id
1 'polypeptide(L)'
;MTRTQLILLFVAGLLLVGLLTLAFMATVGASLALPVAYLAWLAGLVFRSVPQWLWWVWFLLMAFVIAAKSFSTRDRGALQPPPNEIVSQGPVRAWTRRVYLATKGSYFRWRLAHDLAELCLSLQAYHDRRGLARYNRREYIEELAAPPQVLAYFRAGLASQPMENPTVFARLTRWWRSNASDLPVDLDPQIAVSYLEDQLENRDDR
;
A
#
# COMPACT_ATOMS: atom_id res chain seq x y z
N MET A 1 52.38 -27.53 -3.26
CA MET A 1 52.07 -27.42 -1.81
C MET A 1 51.49 -28.74 -1.35
N THR A 2 52.12 -29.38 -0.37
CA THR A 2 51.67 -30.69 0.15
C THR A 2 50.44 -30.48 1.04
N ARG A 3 49.50 -31.44 1.05
CA ARG A 3 48.27 -31.37 1.89
C ARG A 3 48.56 -31.05 3.36
N THR A 4 49.71 -31.48 3.87
CA THR A 4 50.20 -31.18 5.23
C THR A 4 50.47 -29.69 5.47
N GLN A 5 50.95 -28.95 4.46
CA GLN A 5 51.14 -27.49 4.56
C GLN A 5 49.82 -26.73 4.61
N LEU A 6 48.80 -27.19 3.86
CA LEU A 6 47.47 -26.59 3.91
C LEU A 6 46.80 -26.83 5.27
N ILE A 7 46.93 -28.04 5.83
CA ILE A 7 46.40 -28.35 7.17
C ILE A 7 47.12 -27.53 8.23
N LEU A 8 48.44 -27.39 8.16
CA LEU A 8 49.21 -26.56 9.09
C LEU A 8 48.82 -25.08 9.01
N LEU A 9 48.64 -24.52 7.81
CA LEU A 9 48.18 -23.14 7.64
C LEU A 9 46.75 -22.95 8.14
N PHE A 10 45.88 -23.93 7.94
CA PHE A 10 44.50 -23.87 8.41
C PHE A 10 44.43 -23.92 9.95
N VAL A 11 45.19 -24.83 10.57
CA VAL A 11 45.30 -24.94 12.03
C VAL A 11 45.93 -23.67 12.61
N ALA A 12 47.01 -23.16 12.03
CA ALA A 12 47.64 -21.92 12.46
C ALA A 12 46.70 -20.71 12.33
N GLY A 13 45.93 -20.62 11.25
CA GLY A 13 44.92 -19.59 11.05
C GLY A 13 43.80 -19.67 12.08
N LEU A 14 43.31 -20.87 12.38
CA LEU A 14 42.25 -21.09 13.37
C LEU A 14 42.73 -20.73 14.79
N LEU A 15 43.98 -21.05 15.12
CA LEU A 15 44.62 -20.69 16.38
C LEU A 15 44.80 -19.16 16.49
N LEU A 16 45.20 -18.50 15.41
CA LEU A 16 45.33 -17.04 15.34
C LEU A 16 43.98 -16.34 15.55
N VAL A 17 42.92 -16.83 14.88
CA VAL A 17 41.56 -16.29 15.04
C VAL A 17 41.07 -16.47 16.47
N GLY A 18 41.27 -17.65 17.07
CA GLY A 18 40.92 -17.90 18.47
C GLY A 18 41.62 -16.95 19.43
N LEU A 19 42.92 -16.72 19.23
CA LEU A 19 43.72 -15.80 20.04
C LEU A 19 43.25 -14.34 19.87
N LEU A 20 42.93 -13.93 18.65
CA LEU A 20 42.38 -12.60 18.36
C LEU A 20 41.03 -12.38 19.04
N THR A 21 40.17 -13.40 19.04
CA THR A 21 38.82 -13.33 19.62
C THR A 21 38.91 -13.20 21.14
N LEU A 22 39.82 -13.95 21.80
CA LEU A 22 40.10 -13.83 23.23
C LEU A 22 40.66 -12.45 23.60
N ALA A 23 41.60 -11.93 22.81
CA ALA A 23 42.15 -10.60 23.02
C ALA A 23 41.10 -9.50 22.83
N PHE A 24 40.23 -9.63 21.83
CA PHE A 24 39.12 -8.69 21.62
C PHE A 24 38.08 -8.77 22.74
N MET A 25 37.73 -9.96 23.21
CA MET A 25 36.72 -10.11 24.27
C MET A 25 37.15 -9.43 25.58
N ALA A 26 38.44 -9.48 25.93
CA ALA A 26 38.98 -8.77 27.09
C ALA A 26 38.92 -7.24 26.93
N THR A 27 39.28 -6.72 25.74
CA THR A 27 39.36 -5.27 25.49
C THR A 27 37.98 -4.64 25.23
N VAL A 28 37.13 -5.33 24.47
CA VAL A 28 35.74 -4.93 24.17
C VAL A 28 34.90 -5.04 25.44
N GLY A 29 35.08 -6.09 26.24
CA GLY A 29 34.42 -6.22 27.54
C GLY A 29 34.73 -5.04 28.46
N ALA A 30 36.00 -4.68 28.65
CA ALA A 30 36.36 -3.56 29.52
C ALA A 30 35.94 -2.19 28.96
N SER A 31 36.05 -1.98 27.64
CA SER A 31 35.78 -0.69 27.00
C SER A 31 34.29 -0.42 26.75
N LEU A 32 33.46 -1.45 26.58
CA LEU A 32 32.00 -1.31 26.42
C LEU A 32 31.21 -1.58 27.70
N ALA A 33 31.65 -2.44 28.61
CA ALA A 33 30.90 -2.68 29.84
C ALA A 33 30.78 -1.41 30.68
N LEU A 34 31.84 -0.60 30.76
CA LEU A 34 31.82 0.64 31.52
C LEU A 34 30.83 1.69 30.99
N PRO A 35 30.83 2.06 29.69
CA PRO A 35 29.85 3.00 29.15
C PRO A 35 28.43 2.43 29.13
N VAL A 36 28.25 1.13 28.88
CA VAL A 36 26.92 0.49 28.94
C VAL A 36 26.38 0.48 30.37
N ALA A 37 27.21 0.16 31.37
CA ALA A 37 26.82 0.24 32.77
C ALA A 37 26.51 1.69 33.20
N TYR A 38 27.29 2.66 32.72
CA TYR A 38 27.02 4.08 32.97
C TYR A 38 25.70 4.54 32.33
N LEU A 39 25.42 4.14 31.09
CA LEU A 39 24.15 4.42 30.42
C LEU A 39 22.97 3.76 31.13
N ALA A 40 23.11 2.51 31.56
CA ALA A 40 22.08 1.80 32.32
C ALA A 40 21.83 2.47 33.68
N TRP A 41 22.89 2.89 34.37
CA TRP A 41 22.78 3.64 35.62
C TRP A 41 22.10 4.99 35.42
N LEU A 42 22.50 5.75 34.39
CA LEU A 42 21.89 7.03 34.03
C LEU A 42 20.40 6.86 33.68
N ALA A 43 20.07 5.85 32.89
CA ALA A 43 18.68 5.52 32.56
C ALA A 43 17.87 5.18 33.81
N GLY A 44 18.43 4.37 34.72
CA GLY A 44 17.81 4.05 36.00
C GLY A 44 17.63 5.28 36.90
N LEU A 45 18.60 6.19 36.91
CA LEU A 45 18.53 7.45 37.66
C LEU A 45 17.42 8.34 37.10
N VAL A 46 17.32 8.50 35.79
CA VAL A 46 16.23 9.23 35.13
C VAL A 46 14.89 8.57 35.45
N PHE A 47 14.79 7.24 35.35
CA PHE A 47 13.56 6.51 35.62
C PHE A 47 13.07 6.68 37.07
N ARG A 48 14.01 6.73 38.04
CA ARG A 48 13.70 6.99 39.45
C ARG A 48 13.41 8.47 39.73
N SER A 49 14.03 9.37 38.97
CA SER A 49 13.83 10.82 39.12
C SER A 49 12.52 11.29 38.53
N VAL A 50 11.92 10.53 37.60
CA VAL A 50 10.59 10.78 37.06
C VAL A 50 9.54 10.26 38.05
N PRO A 51 8.72 11.13 38.65
CA PRO A 51 7.62 10.72 39.50
C PRO A 51 6.68 9.73 38.78
N GLN A 52 6.20 8.72 39.51
CA GLN A 52 5.32 7.69 38.96
C GLN A 52 4.08 8.24 38.24
N TRP A 53 3.55 9.39 38.68
CA TRP A 53 2.39 10.02 38.06
C TRP A 53 2.65 10.49 36.62
N LEU A 54 3.89 10.85 36.25
CA LEU A 54 4.22 11.22 34.86
C LEU A 54 4.08 10.04 33.90
N TRP A 55 4.44 8.82 34.34
CA TRP A 55 4.21 7.61 33.54
C TRP A 55 2.73 7.37 33.30
N TRP A 56 1.90 7.58 34.32
CA TRP A 56 0.45 7.51 34.20
C TRP A 56 -0.11 8.57 33.27
N VAL A 57 0.35 9.82 33.37
CA VAL A 57 -0.08 10.90 32.46
C VAL A 57 0.32 10.60 31.02
N TRP A 58 1.55 10.15 30.78
CA TRP A 58 2.00 9.76 29.45
C TRP A 58 1.16 8.62 28.88
N PHE A 59 0.94 7.57 29.68
CA PHE A 59 0.12 6.44 29.29
C PHE A 59 -1.33 6.85 28.99
N LEU A 60 -1.95 7.65 29.87
CA LEU A 60 -3.28 8.21 29.68
C LEU A 60 -3.37 9.07 28.42
N LEU A 61 -2.36 9.90 28.16
CA LEU A 61 -2.29 10.74 26.96
C LEU A 61 -2.21 9.88 25.70
N MET A 62 -1.39 8.83 25.71
CA MET A 62 -1.26 7.91 24.58
C MET A 62 -2.55 7.11 24.35
N ALA A 63 -3.16 6.60 25.43
CA ALA A 63 -4.46 5.94 25.38
C ALA A 63 -5.57 6.88 24.89
N PHE A 64 -5.57 8.14 25.33
CA PHE A 64 -6.50 9.17 24.89
C PHE A 64 -6.34 9.47 23.41
N VAL A 65 -5.12 9.63 22.90
CA VAL A 65 -4.87 9.84 21.46
C VAL A 65 -5.37 8.64 20.65
N ILE A 66 -5.12 7.41 21.11
CA ILE A 66 -5.61 6.19 20.45
C ILE A 66 -7.14 6.15 20.48
N ALA A 67 -7.75 6.44 21.62
CA ALA A 67 -9.20 6.47 21.78
C ALA A 67 -9.85 7.55 20.91
N ALA A 68 -9.34 8.78 20.94
CA ALA A 68 -9.80 9.89 20.12
C ALA A 68 -9.69 9.56 18.62
N LYS A 69 -8.59 8.95 18.20
CA LYS A 69 -8.40 8.47 16.82
C LYS A 69 -9.36 7.31 16.47
N SER A 70 -9.67 6.45 17.43
CA SER A 70 -10.63 5.35 17.27
C SER A 70 -12.05 5.88 17.10
N PHE A 71 -12.45 6.88 17.89
CA PHE A 71 -13.72 7.58 17.70
C PHE A 71 -13.78 8.33 16.37
N SER A 72 -12.71 9.00 15.96
CA SER A 72 -12.62 9.66 14.65
C SER A 72 -12.63 8.66 13.48
N THR A 73 -12.34 7.38 13.72
CA THR A 73 -12.44 6.31 12.70
C THR A 73 -13.86 5.73 12.62
N ARG A 74 -14.80 6.17 13.46
CA ARG A 74 -16.17 5.63 13.55
C ARG A 74 -17.20 6.28 12.61
N ASP A 75 -16.75 7.05 11.63
CA ASP A 75 -17.52 7.33 10.40
C ASP A 75 -17.08 6.45 9.21
N ARG A 76 -16.33 5.36 9.47
CA ARG A 76 -16.44 4.20 8.59
C ARG A 76 -17.76 3.55 8.90
N GLY A 77 -18.77 4.00 8.15
CA GLY A 77 -20.17 3.67 8.29
C GLY A 77 -20.33 2.25 8.81
N ALA A 78 -21.12 2.14 9.89
CA ALA A 78 -21.87 0.92 10.09
C ALA A 78 -22.36 0.49 8.71
N LEU A 79 -21.88 -0.67 8.25
CA LEU A 79 -22.63 -1.48 7.31
C LEU A 79 -23.94 -1.76 8.04
N GLN A 80 -24.87 -0.78 8.00
CA GLN A 80 -26.27 -1.12 7.94
C GLN A 80 -26.31 -2.00 6.69
N PRO A 81 -26.58 -3.32 6.81
CA PRO A 81 -27.11 -4.01 5.65
C PRO A 81 -28.25 -3.10 5.17
N PRO A 82 -28.24 -2.65 3.91
CA PRO A 82 -29.35 -1.84 3.43
C PRO A 82 -30.62 -2.59 3.82
N PRO A 83 -31.64 -1.91 4.40
CA PRO A 83 -32.94 -2.54 4.52
C PRO A 83 -33.24 -3.13 3.16
N ASN A 84 -33.71 -4.37 3.18
CA ASN A 84 -33.90 -5.24 2.03
C ASN A 84 -35.03 -4.68 1.14
N GLU A 85 -34.88 -3.44 0.68
CA GLU A 85 -35.60 -2.85 -0.41
C GLU A 85 -34.93 -3.39 -1.66
N ILE A 86 -35.35 -4.60 -2.02
CA ILE A 86 -35.39 -5.05 -3.39
C ILE A 86 -36.41 -4.16 -4.11
N VAL A 87 -36.16 -2.85 -4.17
CA VAL A 87 -36.65 -2.01 -5.23
C VAL A 87 -35.68 -2.31 -6.34
N SER A 88 -36.17 -3.05 -7.34
CA SER A 88 -35.53 -3.34 -8.61
C SER A 88 -35.14 -2.03 -9.31
N GLN A 89 -34.09 -1.38 -8.81
CA GLN A 89 -33.47 -0.23 -9.45
C GLN A 89 -32.84 -0.79 -10.72
N GLY A 90 -33.42 -0.43 -11.87
CA GLY A 90 -32.93 -0.87 -13.17
C GLY A 90 -31.42 -0.61 -13.32
N PRO A 91 -30.72 -1.40 -14.15
CA PRO A 91 -29.27 -1.38 -14.29
C PRO A 91 -28.71 0.04 -14.49
N VAL A 92 -29.44 0.89 -15.22
CA VAL A 92 -29.09 2.29 -15.46
C VAL A 92 -28.96 3.09 -14.15
N ARG A 93 -29.93 3.03 -13.24
CA ARG A 93 -29.88 3.78 -11.96
C ARG A 93 -28.71 3.35 -11.09
N ALA A 94 -28.38 2.05 -11.10
CA ALA A 94 -27.23 1.52 -10.37
C ALA A 94 -25.90 2.08 -10.91
N TRP A 95 -25.79 2.27 -12.23
CA TRP A 95 -24.62 2.90 -12.85
C TRP A 95 -24.57 4.41 -12.61
N THR A 96 -25.68 5.13 -12.74
CA THR A 96 -25.74 6.57 -12.44
C THR A 96 -25.33 6.84 -10.98
N ARG A 97 -25.79 6.00 -10.05
CA ARG A 97 -25.38 6.09 -8.64
C ARG A 97 -23.88 5.85 -8.46
N ARG A 98 -23.28 4.91 -9.19
CA ARG A 98 -21.82 4.65 -9.14
C ARG A 98 -21.00 5.81 -9.69
N VAL A 99 -21.44 6.42 -10.80
CA VAL A 99 -20.82 7.64 -11.35
C VAL A 99 -20.91 8.79 -10.36
N TYR A 100 -22.07 8.98 -9.73
CA TYR A 100 -22.25 9.99 -8.69
C TYR A 100 -21.40 9.72 -7.44
N LEU A 101 -21.20 8.47 -7.04
CA LEU A 101 -20.31 8.14 -5.92
C LEU A 101 -18.84 8.35 -6.27
N ALA A 102 -18.44 8.18 -7.53
CA ALA A 102 -17.07 8.46 -7.97
C ALA A 102 -16.68 9.94 -7.77
N THR A 103 -17.62 10.88 -7.85
CA THR A 103 -17.30 12.30 -7.55
C THR A 103 -17.04 12.56 -6.07
N LYS A 104 -17.42 11.64 -5.16
CA LYS A 104 -17.32 11.82 -3.70
C LYS A 104 -16.02 11.30 -3.08
N GLY A 105 -15.20 10.55 -3.79
CA GLY A 105 -13.95 10.05 -3.19
C GLY A 105 -13.07 9.20 -4.11
N SER A 106 -11.76 9.22 -3.84
CA SER A 106 -10.72 8.50 -4.58
C SER A 106 -10.99 6.98 -4.70
N TYR A 107 -11.50 6.36 -3.64
CA TYR A 107 -11.88 4.95 -3.64
C TYR A 107 -12.98 4.63 -4.67
N PHE A 108 -14.02 5.46 -4.72
CA PHE A 108 -15.12 5.27 -5.65
C PHE A 108 -14.70 5.56 -7.10
N ARG A 109 -13.78 6.51 -7.32
CA ARG A 109 -13.16 6.73 -8.64
C ARG A 109 -12.39 5.51 -9.11
N TRP A 110 -11.54 4.94 -8.24
CA TRP A 110 -10.81 3.72 -8.55
C TRP A 110 -11.76 2.55 -8.82
N ARG A 111 -12.82 2.40 -8.02
CA ARG A 111 -13.81 1.34 -8.20
C ARG A 111 -14.57 1.49 -9.51
N LEU A 112 -14.95 2.71 -9.88
CA LEU A 112 -15.59 2.98 -11.18
C LEU A 112 -14.64 2.66 -12.34
N ALA A 113 -13.36 3.07 -12.25
CA ALA A 113 -12.35 2.75 -13.25
C ALA A 113 -12.15 1.23 -13.40
N HIS A 114 -12.17 0.50 -12.29
CA HIS A 114 -12.09 -0.96 -12.30
C HIS A 114 -13.31 -1.60 -12.96
N ASP A 115 -14.53 -1.20 -12.55
CA ASP A 115 -15.78 -1.73 -13.11
C ASP A 115 -15.88 -1.44 -14.63
N LEU A 116 -15.44 -0.26 -15.09
CA LEU A 116 -15.39 0.09 -16.51
C LEU A 116 -14.33 -0.69 -17.30
N ALA A 117 -13.14 -0.89 -16.72
CA ALA A 117 -12.09 -1.70 -17.33
C ALA A 117 -12.52 -3.17 -17.46
N GLU A 118 -13.21 -3.72 -16.45
CA GLU A 118 -13.76 -5.08 -16.49
C GLU A 118 -14.85 -5.22 -17.56
N LEU A 119 -15.73 -4.23 -17.68
CA LEU A 119 -16.74 -4.19 -18.75
C LEU A 119 -16.08 -4.20 -20.13
N CYS A 120 -15.07 -3.35 -20.32
CA CYS A 120 -14.32 -3.26 -21.58
C CYS A 120 -13.66 -4.60 -21.95
N LEU A 121 -12.99 -5.25 -21.00
CA LEU A 121 -12.40 -6.57 -21.22
C LEU A 121 -13.45 -7.64 -21.54
N SER A 122 -14.63 -7.59 -20.89
CA SER A 122 -15.71 -8.53 -21.16
C SER A 122 -16.27 -8.38 -22.58
N LEU A 123 -16.36 -7.14 -23.07
CA LEU A 123 -16.85 -6.81 -24.40
C LEU A 123 -15.85 -7.25 -25.48
N GLN A 124 -14.56 -7.02 -25.24
CA GLN A 124 -13.49 -7.46 -26.13
C GLN A 124 -13.39 -8.99 -26.19
N ALA A 125 -13.48 -9.68 -25.06
CA ALA A 125 -13.46 -11.14 -25.04
C ALA A 125 -14.66 -11.77 -25.76
N TYR A 126 -15.81 -11.10 -25.71
CA TYR A 126 -16.97 -11.49 -26.50
C TYR A 126 -16.70 -11.33 -28.00
N HIS A 127 -16.02 -10.25 -28.40
CA HIS A 127 -15.62 -10.00 -29.80
C HIS A 127 -14.65 -11.07 -30.33
N ASP A 128 -13.59 -11.38 -29.58
CA ASP A 128 -12.54 -12.29 -30.02
C ASP A 128 -12.95 -13.78 -30.02
N ARG A 129 -14.13 -14.13 -29.47
CA ARG A 129 -14.58 -15.51 -29.20
C ARG A 129 -13.51 -16.38 -28.50
N ARG A 130 -12.54 -15.76 -27.84
CA ARG A 130 -11.44 -16.40 -27.12
C ARG A 130 -11.69 -16.21 -25.62
N GLY A 131 -11.71 -17.30 -24.86
CA GLY A 131 -11.95 -17.24 -23.43
C GLY A 131 -10.87 -16.44 -22.69
N LEU A 132 -11.30 -15.53 -21.81
CA LEU A 132 -10.50 -14.66 -20.92
C LEU A 132 -9.45 -15.39 -20.04
N ALA A 133 -9.43 -16.71 -20.05
CA ALA A 133 -8.69 -17.53 -19.11
C ALA A 133 -7.17 -17.65 -19.39
N ARG A 134 -6.67 -17.19 -20.55
CA ARG A 134 -5.27 -17.44 -20.96
C ARG A 134 -4.35 -16.22 -21.07
N TYR A 135 -4.85 -15.00 -20.96
CA TYR A 135 -4.02 -13.80 -21.15
C TYR A 135 -3.99 -12.89 -19.93
N ASN A 136 -2.84 -12.24 -19.72
CA ASN A 136 -2.68 -11.21 -18.70
C ASN A 136 -3.60 -10.03 -19.03
N ARG A 137 -4.55 -9.70 -18.15
CA ARG A 137 -5.51 -8.58 -18.34
C ARG A 137 -4.85 -7.23 -18.71
N ARG A 138 -3.59 -7.06 -18.34
CA ARG A 138 -2.78 -5.86 -18.68
C ARG A 138 -2.38 -5.79 -20.14
N GLU A 139 -2.07 -6.94 -20.73
CA GLU A 139 -1.67 -7.07 -22.14
C GLU A 139 -2.86 -6.77 -23.07
N TYR A 140 -4.05 -7.25 -22.68
CA TYR A 140 -5.31 -6.95 -23.40
C TYR A 140 -5.69 -5.46 -23.40
N ILE A 141 -5.34 -4.70 -22.36
CA ILE A 141 -5.55 -3.25 -22.37
C ILE A 141 -4.56 -2.57 -23.31
N GLU A 142 -3.32 -3.06 -23.39
CA GLU A 142 -2.31 -2.49 -24.28
C GLU A 142 -2.62 -2.75 -25.76
N GLU A 143 -3.36 -3.82 -26.06
CA GLU A 143 -3.87 -4.13 -27.40
C GLU A 143 -5.12 -3.30 -27.81
N LEU A 144 -5.73 -2.58 -26.88
CA LEU A 144 -6.89 -1.73 -27.18
C LEU A 144 -6.44 -0.51 -28.02
N ALA A 145 -7.08 -0.29 -29.17
CA ALA A 145 -6.90 0.91 -30.00
C ALA A 145 -7.54 2.18 -29.37
N ALA A 146 -7.45 2.32 -28.05
CA ALA A 146 -8.06 3.41 -27.29
C ALA A 146 -7.12 4.62 -27.18
N PRO A 147 -7.66 5.83 -26.99
CA PRO A 147 -6.85 7.02 -26.71
C PRO A 147 -5.96 6.82 -25.47
N PRO A 148 -4.74 7.40 -25.46
CA PRO A 148 -3.74 7.14 -24.42
C PRO A 148 -4.21 7.51 -23.00
N GLN A 149 -5.12 8.48 -22.90
CA GLN A 149 -5.72 8.92 -21.65
C GLN A 149 -6.67 7.86 -21.06
N VAL A 150 -7.45 7.20 -21.92
CA VAL A 150 -8.40 6.14 -21.52
C VAL A 150 -7.65 4.87 -21.12
N LEU A 151 -6.56 4.55 -21.84
CA LEU A 151 -5.65 3.46 -21.48
C LEU A 151 -5.03 3.69 -20.10
N ALA A 152 -4.58 4.90 -19.79
CA ALA A 152 -4.04 5.25 -18.47
C ALA A 152 -5.10 5.08 -17.36
N TYR A 153 -6.34 5.50 -17.63
CA TYR A 153 -7.46 5.37 -16.69
C TYR A 153 -7.80 3.90 -16.39
N PHE A 154 -7.93 3.05 -17.42
CA PHE A 154 -8.20 1.62 -17.23
C PHE A 154 -7.02 0.88 -16.60
N ARG A 155 -5.78 1.26 -16.93
CA ARG A 155 -4.58 0.72 -16.28
C ARG A 155 -4.57 1.02 -14.79
N ALA A 156 -4.98 2.22 -14.39
CA ALA A 156 -5.10 2.58 -12.99
C ALA A 156 -6.23 1.83 -12.26
N GLY A 157 -7.33 1.53 -12.95
CA GLY A 157 -8.42 0.69 -12.43
C GLY A 157 -8.03 -0.79 -12.26
N LEU A 158 -7.22 -1.35 -13.16
CA LEU A 158 -6.73 -2.73 -13.07
C LEU A 158 -5.45 -2.90 -12.24
N ALA A 159 -4.77 -1.81 -11.89
CA ALA A 159 -3.68 -1.86 -10.93
C ALA A 159 -4.22 -2.36 -9.58
N SER A 160 -3.42 -3.16 -8.88
CA SER A 160 -3.72 -3.57 -7.50
C SER A 160 -4.13 -2.35 -6.71
N GLN A 161 -5.24 -2.45 -5.94
CA GLN A 161 -5.82 -1.35 -5.17
C GLN A 161 -4.73 -0.39 -4.68
N PRO A 162 -4.90 0.94 -4.83
CA PRO A 162 -4.08 1.86 -4.06
C PRO A 162 -4.35 1.52 -2.60
N MET A 163 -3.51 0.65 -2.03
CA MET A 163 -3.47 0.40 -0.61
C MET A 163 -3.04 1.73 -0.01
N GLU A 164 -4.02 2.58 0.28
CA GLU A 164 -3.96 3.46 1.42
C GLU A 164 -3.87 2.57 2.65
N ASN A 165 -2.71 1.95 2.86
CA ASN A 165 -2.20 1.73 4.19
C ASN A 165 -1.68 3.12 4.60
N PRO A 166 -2.41 3.90 5.41
CA PRO A 166 -1.84 5.07 6.04
C PRO A 166 -0.86 4.56 7.10
N THR A 167 0.29 4.06 6.67
CA THR A 167 1.46 4.04 7.53
C THR A 167 1.69 5.48 7.97
N VAL A 168 1.84 5.68 9.27
CA VAL A 168 1.99 7.01 9.88
C VAL A 168 3.16 7.78 9.22
N PHE A 169 4.15 7.03 8.72
CA PHE A 169 5.25 7.49 7.90
C PHE A 169 4.84 8.09 6.54
N ALA A 170 3.81 7.57 5.88
CA ALA A 170 3.33 8.08 4.58
C ALA A 170 2.61 9.43 4.69
N ARG A 171 2.04 9.77 5.87
CA ARG A 171 1.49 11.11 6.12
C ARG A 171 2.59 12.16 6.30
N LEU A 172 3.71 11.79 6.91
CA LEU A 172 4.84 12.70 7.12
C LEU A 172 5.57 13.01 5.79
N THR A 173 5.70 12.01 4.91
CA THR A 173 6.31 12.22 3.58
C THR A 173 5.39 12.95 2.59
N ARG A 174 4.06 12.93 2.81
CA ARG A 174 3.10 13.67 1.97
C ARG A 174 3.17 15.18 2.19
N TRP A 175 3.48 15.65 3.40
CA TRP A 175 3.70 17.08 3.67
C TRP A 175 4.98 17.63 3.00
N TRP A 176 5.96 16.76 2.73
CA TRP A 176 7.17 17.11 1.99
C TRP A 176 7.04 16.99 0.46
N ARG A 177 5.96 16.39 -0.06
CA ARG A 177 5.78 16.10 -1.50
C ARG A 177 4.62 16.85 -2.16
N SER A 178 4.12 17.92 -1.55
CA SER A 178 2.95 18.69 -2.04
C SER A 178 3.20 19.53 -3.31
N ASN A 179 4.16 19.17 -4.16
CA ASN A 179 4.38 19.77 -5.48
C ASN A 179 4.17 18.80 -6.65
N ALA A 180 3.74 17.55 -6.43
CA ALA A 180 3.52 16.58 -7.51
C ALA A 180 2.03 16.21 -7.66
N SER A 181 1.29 17.08 -8.33
CA SER A 181 -0.12 16.92 -8.71
C SER A 181 -0.33 15.98 -9.92
N ASP A 182 0.35 14.83 -9.96
CA ASP A 182 0.40 13.98 -11.16
C ASP A 182 -0.06 12.55 -10.84
N LEU A 183 -1.31 12.42 -10.37
CA LEU A 183 -1.97 11.12 -10.23
C LEU A 183 -2.87 10.89 -11.46
N PRO A 184 -2.56 9.89 -12.32
CA PRO A 184 -3.27 9.62 -13.58
C PRO A 184 -4.70 9.08 -13.44
N VAL A 185 -5.29 9.17 -12.24
CA VAL A 185 -6.70 8.83 -11.94
C VAL A 185 -7.60 10.07 -12.04
N ASP A 186 -7.03 11.23 -12.40
CA ASP A 186 -7.81 12.47 -12.45
C ASP A 186 -8.64 12.67 -13.74
N LEU A 187 -8.68 11.67 -14.63
CA LEU A 187 -9.48 11.74 -15.85
C LEU A 187 -10.97 11.83 -15.51
N ASP A 188 -11.68 12.71 -16.22
CA ASP A 188 -13.14 12.81 -16.16
C ASP A 188 -13.75 11.48 -16.66
N PRO A 189 -14.57 10.78 -15.84
CA PRO A 189 -15.21 9.54 -16.25
C PRO A 189 -16.07 9.68 -17.52
N GLN A 190 -16.51 10.90 -17.88
CA GLN A 190 -17.23 11.14 -19.13
C GLN A 190 -16.43 10.73 -20.37
N ILE A 191 -15.12 10.97 -20.38
CA ILE A 191 -14.24 10.65 -21.53
C ILE A 191 -14.13 9.13 -21.74
N ALA A 192 -14.12 8.36 -20.65
CA ALA A 192 -14.08 6.90 -20.74
C ALA A 192 -15.43 6.31 -21.21
N VAL A 193 -16.54 6.93 -20.80
CA VAL A 193 -17.89 6.51 -21.21
C VAL A 193 -18.13 6.81 -22.68
N SER A 194 -17.77 8.01 -23.18
CA SER A 194 -17.94 8.38 -24.58
C SER A 194 -17.16 7.46 -25.53
N TYR A 195 -15.97 7.01 -25.12
CA TYR A 195 -15.21 6.02 -25.90
C TYR A 195 -15.92 4.67 -25.97
N LEU A 196 -16.50 4.19 -24.86
CA LEU A 196 -17.25 2.94 -24.85
C LEU A 196 -18.53 3.03 -25.68
N GLU A 197 -19.17 4.20 -25.70
CA GLU A 197 -20.35 4.49 -26.53
C GLU A 197 -20.00 4.50 -28.01
N ASP A 198 -18.91 5.15 -28.43
CA ASP A 198 -18.42 5.16 -29.81
C ASP A 198 -18.05 3.75 -30.31
N GLN A 199 -17.48 2.91 -29.45
CA GLN A 199 -17.21 1.50 -29.76
C GLN A 199 -18.49 0.66 -29.89
N LEU A 200 -19.58 1.05 -29.23
CA LEU A 200 -20.88 0.40 -29.33
C LEU A 200 -21.68 0.91 -30.55
N GLU A 201 -21.63 2.19 -30.86
CA GLU A 201 -22.35 2.78 -32.00
C GLU A 201 -21.77 2.31 -33.34
N ASN A 202 -20.44 2.28 -33.47
CA ASN A 202 -19.76 1.70 -34.64
C ASN A 202 -20.07 0.21 -34.88
N ARG A 203 -20.72 -0.47 -33.93
CA ARG A 203 -21.14 -1.87 -34.04
C ARG A 203 -22.54 -2.01 -34.65
N ASP A 204 -23.47 -1.09 -34.41
CA ASP A 204 -24.86 -1.22 -34.87
C ASP A 204 -25.01 -0.90 -36.38
N ASP A 205 -24.01 -0.28 -37.00
CA ASP A 205 -23.96 0.06 -38.43
C ASP A 205 -23.33 -1.03 -39.34
N ARG A 206 -23.05 -2.24 -38.82
CA ARG A 206 -22.54 -3.39 -39.60
C ARG A 206 -23.44 -4.61 -39.52
#